data_AF-A0A7X6ZB38-F1
#
_entry.id   AF-A0A7X6ZB38-F1
#
_cell.length_a   1.000
_cell.length_b   1.000
_cell.length_c   1.000
_cell.angle_alpha   90.00
_cell.angle_beta   90.00
_cell.angle_gamma   90.00
#
_symmetry.space_group_name_H-M   'P 1'
#
loop_
_entity.id
_entity.type
_entity.pdbx_description
1 polymer ?
#
loop_
_entity_poly.entity_id
_entity_poly.type
_entity_poly.pdbx_seq_one_letter_code
_entity_poly.pdbx_strand_id
1 'polypeptide(L)'
;MSTTSQASWTRYLPALIGVALVVLMALLPLLNISIPGVLPGPTYTPGTLALLSLCLVYAALALSYNLLLGTSGMLSFGHALYFGAGAYGLGIVLQASQMGLWPGIFVAIIGGLVIAVVTGAVAMRVSGIPFAMVTLAFAQAGSVLVRRNSDITGGEEGLRLNT
;
A
#
# COMPACT_ATOMS: atom_id res chain seq x y z
N MET A 1 24.63 -36.58 -27.32
CA MET A 1 23.56 -36.91 -26.35
C MET A 1 23.86 -36.16 -25.06
N SER A 2 23.49 -34.88 -24.99
CA SER A 2 23.67 -34.01 -23.81
C SER A 2 22.92 -32.68 -23.99
N THR A 3 21.59 -32.71 -23.80
CA THR A 3 20.75 -31.49 -23.71
C THR A 3 20.04 -31.49 -22.35
N THR A 4 20.79 -31.26 -21.29
CA THR A 4 20.25 -30.95 -19.96
C THR A 4 21.07 -29.80 -19.37
N SER A 5 20.40 -28.84 -18.71
CA SER A 5 20.99 -27.65 -18.06
C SER A 5 21.05 -26.33 -18.85
N GLN A 6 19.99 -25.97 -19.58
CA GLN A 6 19.71 -24.55 -19.87
C GLN A 6 18.84 -23.98 -18.74
N ALA A 7 19.55 -23.63 -17.66
CA ALA A 7 19.29 -22.57 -16.68
C ALA A 7 17.83 -22.29 -16.26
N SER A 8 17.43 -22.89 -15.13
CA SER A 8 16.34 -22.39 -14.26
C SER A 8 16.50 -20.92 -13.82
N TRP A 9 17.67 -20.33 -14.03
CA TRP A 9 18.06 -18.96 -13.67
C TRP A 9 17.30 -17.84 -14.40
N THR A 10 16.92 -18.03 -15.67
CA THR A 10 16.21 -16.99 -16.45
C THR A 10 14.79 -16.74 -15.93
N ARG A 11 14.20 -17.72 -15.24
CA ARG A 11 12.87 -17.61 -14.61
C ARG A 11 12.87 -16.71 -13.38
N TYR A 12 13.98 -16.65 -12.63
CA TYR A 12 14.10 -15.82 -11.42
C TYR A 12 14.68 -14.43 -11.70
N LEU A 13 15.30 -14.24 -12.87
CA LEU A 13 15.85 -12.96 -13.35
C LEU A 13 14.87 -11.76 -13.24
N PRO A 14 13.60 -11.84 -13.71
CA PRO A 14 12.66 -10.72 -13.57
C PRO A 14 12.27 -10.44 -12.12
N ALA A 15 12.18 -11.48 -11.28
CA ALA A 15 11.89 -11.32 -9.85
C ALA A 15 13.06 -10.68 -9.11
N LEU A 16 14.29 -11.08 -9.42
CA LEU A 16 15.52 -10.48 -8.89
C LEU A 16 15.67 -9.02 -9.30
N ILE A 17 15.37 -8.68 -10.57
CA ILE A 17 15.38 -7.28 -11.04
C ILE A 17 14.33 -6.45 -10.30
N GLY A 18 13.11 -6.98 -10.12
CA GLY A 18 12.04 -6.31 -9.38
C GLY A 18 12.42 -6.06 -7.92
N VAL A 19 12.94 -7.07 -7.23
CA VAL A 19 13.43 -6.93 -5.84
C VAL A 19 14.60 -5.95 -5.76
N ALA A 20 15.56 -6.02 -6.69
CA ALA A 20 16.69 -5.10 -6.74
C ALA A 20 16.24 -3.65 -6.98
N LEU A 21 15.24 -3.41 -7.82
CA LEU A 21 14.65 -2.08 -8.05
C LEU A 21 13.93 -1.55 -6.81
N VAL A 22 13.15 -2.38 -6.11
CA VAL A 22 12.47 -2.00 -4.87
C VAL A 22 13.50 -1.69 -3.77
N VAL A 23 14.54 -2.51 -3.64
CA VAL A 23 15.64 -2.31 -2.69
C VAL A 23 16.44 -1.05 -3.04
N LEU A 24 16.73 -0.82 -4.33
CA LEU A 24 17.37 0.41 -4.80
C LEU A 24 16.50 1.63 -4.45
N MET A 25 15.20 1.60 -4.73
CA MET A 25 14.26 2.67 -4.40
C MET A 25 14.14 2.91 -2.88
N ALA A 26 14.24 1.87 -2.06
CA ALA A 26 14.25 1.98 -0.61
C ALA A 26 15.58 2.51 -0.03
N LEU A 27 16.70 2.27 -0.73
CA LEU A 27 18.05 2.71 -0.34
C LEU A 27 18.45 4.07 -0.94
N LEU A 28 17.81 4.50 -2.03
CA LEU A 28 18.00 5.81 -2.63
C LEU A 28 17.92 6.97 -1.62
N PRO A 29 16.96 7.04 -0.69
CA PRO A 29 16.91 8.13 0.28
C PRO A 29 18.03 8.09 1.31
N LEU A 30 18.84 7.02 1.38
CA LEU A 30 20.10 6.99 2.15
C LEU A 30 21.30 7.43 1.31
N LEU A 31 21.24 7.37 -0.02
CA LEU A 31 22.38 7.58 -0.90
C LEU A 31 22.37 9.00 -1.51
N ASN A 32 23.47 9.73 -1.30
CA ASN A 32 23.62 11.16 -1.63
C ASN A 32 23.81 11.37 -3.14
N ILE A 33 22.85 10.92 -3.95
CA ILE A 33 22.93 10.97 -5.40
C ILE A 33 21.86 11.93 -5.89
N SER A 34 22.29 13.12 -6.26
CA SER A 34 21.48 14.05 -7.05
C SER A 34 21.41 13.51 -8.48
N ILE A 35 20.23 13.07 -8.91
CA ILE A 35 19.95 12.71 -10.31
C ILE A 35 19.30 13.93 -10.98
N PRO A 36 20.07 14.83 -11.62
CA PRO A 36 19.50 16.00 -12.28
C PRO A 36 18.52 15.55 -13.39
N GLY A 37 17.30 16.10 -13.36
CA GLY A 37 16.26 15.88 -14.38
C GLY A 37 15.14 14.91 -14.00
N VAL A 38 15.36 14.01 -13.03
CA VAL A 38 14.32 13.09 -12.52
C VAL A 38 13.85 13.53 -11.13
N LEU A 39 14.77 14.01 -10.28
CA LEU A 39 14.49 14.52 -8.94
C LEU A 39 14.64 16.05 -8.91
N PRO A 40 13.73 16.79 -8.25
CA PRO A 40 13.83 18.25 -8.13
C PRO A 40 14.96 18.71 -7.20
N GLY A 41 15.59 17.83 -6.43
CA GLY A 41 16.73 18.13 -5.55
C GLY A 41 17.48 16.89 -5.04
N PRO A 42 18.44 17.05 -4.12
CA PRO A 42 19.12 15.94 -3.45
C PRO A 42 18.12 15.00 -2.75
N THR A 43 18.45 13.70 -2.66
CA THR A 43 17.51 12.66 -2.21
C THR A 43 16.93 12.88 -0.81
N TYR A 44 17.65 13.61 0.05
CA TYR A 44 17.25 13.92 1.42
C TYR A 44 16.33 15.13 1.56
N THR A 45 16.03 15.83 0.46
CA THR A 45 15.14 16.99 0.53
C THR A 45 13.69 16.53 0.79
N PRO A 46 12.91 17.24 1.63
CA PRO A 46 11.54 16.85 1.96
C PRO A 46 10.64 16.64 0.74
N GLY A 47 10.80 17.48 -0.31
CA GLY A 47 10.05 17.34 -1.56
C GLY A 47 10.36 16.05 -2.31
N THR A 48 11.65 15.68 -2.37
CA THR A 48 12.08 14.45 -3.04
C THR A 48 11.64 13.19 -2.27
N LEU A 49 11.70 13.22 -0.94
CA LEU A 49 11.21 12.13 -0.10
C LEU A 49 9.71 11.89 -0.26
N ALA A 50 8.91 12.96 -0.37
CA ALA A 50 7.47 12.87 -0.61
C ALA A 50 7.14 12.30 -2.01
N LEU A 51 7.90 12.71 -3.03
CA LEU A 51 7.75 12.14 -4.37
C LEU A 51 8.13 10.67 -4.41
N LEU A 52 9.23 10.31 -3.75
CA LEU A 52 9.68 8.93 -3.66
C LEU A 52 8.66 8.06 -2.93
N SER A 53 8.14 8.51 -1.78
CA SER A 53 7.10 7.77 -1.05
C SER A 53 5.85 7.57 -1.90
N LEU A 54 5.43 8.58 -2.66
CA LEU A 54 4.31 8.48 -3.58
C LEU A 54 4.56 7.45 -4.71
N CYS A 55 5.77 7.46 -5.29
CA CYS A 55 6.17 6.46 -6.28
C CYS A 55 6.12 5.04 -5.70
N LEU A 56 6.61 4.82 -4.47
CA LEU A 56 6.54 3.51 -3.81
C LEU A 56 5.09 3.08 -3.55
N VAL A 57 4.23 3.99 -3.10
CA VAL A 57 2.81 3.72 -2.88
C VAL A 57 2.11 3.31 -4.18
N TYR A 58 2.37 4.02 -5.29
CA TYR A 58 1.81 3.66 -6.59
C TYR A 58 2.38 2.35 -7.15
N ALA A 59 3.67 2.08 -6.93
CA ALA A 59 4.27 0.81 -7.31
C ALA A 59 3.63 -0.37 -6.55
N ALA A 60 3.41 -0.22 -5.24
CA ALA A 60 2.71 -1.22 -4.42
C ALA A 60 1.25 -1.40 -4.88
N LEU A 61 0.56 -0.32 -5.23
CA LEU A 61 -0.79 -0.36 -5.80
C LEU A 61 -0.80 -1.13 -7.14
N ALA A 62 0.11 -0.78 -8.06
CA ALA A 62 0.22 -1.44 -9.36
C ALA A 62 0.53 -2.94 -9.22
N LEU A 63 1.43 -3.31 -8.30
CA LEU A 63 1.74 -4.71 -8.01
C LEU A 63 0.51 -5.45 -7.46
N SER A 64 -0.23 -4.82 -6.54
CA SER A 64 -1.47 -5.40 -5.98
C SER A 64 -2.52 -5.65 -7.07
N TYR A 65 -2.72 -4.71 -7.99
CA TYR A 65 -3.58 -4.90 -9.15
C TYR A 65 -3.06 -5.98 -10.09
N ASN A 66 -1.75 -6.03 -10.37
CA ASN A 66 -1.16 -7.08 -11.19
C ASN A 66 -1.36 -8.47 -10.57
N LEU A 67 -1.31 -8.59 -9.25
CA LEU A 67 -1.62 -9.86 -8.59
C LEU A 67 -3.09 -10.25 -8.80
N LEU A 68 -4.04 -9.34 -8.59
CA LEU A 68 -5.47 -9.65 -8.71
C LEU A 68 -5.91 -9.87 -10.17
N LEU A 69 -5.53 -8.95 -11.07
CA LEU A 69 -5.88 -9.01 -12.48
C LEU A 69 -5.03 -10.02 -13.24
N GLY A 70 -3.72 -10.02 -13.02
CA GLY A 70 -2.78 -10.84 -13.76
C GLY A 70 -2.83 -12.32 -13.39
N THR A 71 -3.11 -12.67 -12.13
CA THR A 71 -3.17 -14.09 -11.71
C THR A 71 -4.59 -14.62 -11.58
N SER A 72 -5.52 -13.81 -11.07
CA SER A 72 -6.88 -14.28 -10.77
C SER A 72 -7.93 -13.81 -11.80
N GLY A 73 -7.58 -12.89 -12.68
CA GLY A 73 -8.51 -12.31 -13.66
C GLY A 73 -9.62 -11.46 -13.02
N MET A 74 -9.47 -11.06 -11.76
CA MET A 74 -10.49 -10.35 -10.99
C MET A 74 -10.08 -8.90 -10.75
N LEU A 75 -10.99 -7.96 -11.03
CA LEU A 75 -10.79 -6.54 -10.79
C LEU A 75 -11.33 -6.14 -9.42
N SER A 76 -10.50 -5.54 -8.56
CA SER A 76 -10.91 -5.04 -7.23
C SER A 76 -10.79 -3.52 -7.13
N PHE A 77 -11.89 -2.84 -6.81
CA PHE A 77 -11.89 -1.40 -6.54
C PHE A 77 -11.86 -1.07 -5.04
N GLY A 78 -11.65 -2.07 -4.18
CA GLY A 78 -11.67 -1.93 -2.73
C GLY A 78 -10.41 -1.32 -2.11
N HIS A 79 -9.34 -1.10 -2.87
CA HIS A 79 -8.03 -0.69 -2.35
C HIS A 79 -8.08 0.59 -1.49
N ALA A 80 -8.96 1.54 -1.83
CA ALA A 80 -9.15 2.77 -1.06
C ALA A 80 -9.55 2.51 0.40
N LEU A 81 -10.29 1.42 0.67
CA LEU A 81 -10.63 1.01 2.04
C LEU A 81 -9.39 0.72 2.87
N TYR A 82 -8.48 -0.10 2.32
CA TYR A 82 -7.29 -0.56 3.04
C TYR A 82 -6.27 0.55 3.21
N PHE A 83 -6.09 1.40 2.19
CA PHE A 83 -5.28 2.60 2.30
C PHE A 83 -5.82 3.57 3.36
N GLY A 84 -7.12 3.83 3.34
CA GLY A 84 -7.78 4.67 4.34
C GLY A 84 -7.67 4.10 5.75
N ALA A 85 -7.92 2.80 5.91
CA ALA A 85 -7.83 2.12 7.20
C ALA A 85 -6.41 2.16 7.79
N GLY A 86 -5.37 2.01 6.96
CA GLY A 86 -3.99 2.14 7.41
C GLY A 86 -3.63 3.57 7.82
N ALA A 87 -3.97 4.56 6.99
CA ALA A 87 -3.64 5.96 7.25
C ALA A 87 -4.40 6.54 8.46
N TYR A 88 -5.72 6.40 8.47
CA TYR A 88 -6.55 6.84 9.61
C TYR A 88 -6.31 6.00 10.84
N GLY A 89 -6.16 4.67 10.70
CA GLY A 89 -5.90 3.78 11.83
C GLY A 89 -4.60 4.15 12.54
N LEU A 90 -3.51 4.39 11.80
CA LEU A 90 -2.26 4.85 12.38
C LEU A 90 -2.42 6.22 13.06
N GLY A 91 -3.09 7.17 12.40
CA GLY A 91 -3.36 8.50 12.96
C GLY A 91 -4.12 8.45 14.29
N ILE A 92 -5.18 7.65 14.36
CA ILE A 92 -5.98 7.44 15.57
C ILE A 92 -5.14 6.80 16.67
N VAL A 93 -4.37 5.74 16.34
CA VAL A 93 -3.53 5.05 17.33
C VAL A 93 -2.47 5.98 17.93
N LEU A 94 -1.80 6.76 17.10
CA LEU A 94 -0.78 7.71 17.57
C LEU A 94 -1.38 8.81 18.42
N GLN A 95 -2.54 9.35 18.05
CA GLN A 95 -3.20 10.41 18.81
C GLN A 95 -3.80 9.90 20.12
N ALA A 96 -4.44 8.73 20.11
CA ALA A 96 -5.13 8.18 21.27
C ALA A 96 -4.19 7.51 22.29
N SER A 97 -3.13 6.85 21.83
CA SER A 97 -2.32 5.98 22.69
C SER A 97 -0.98 6.60 23.14
N GLN A 98 -0.58 7.78 22.63
CA GLN A 98 0.73 8.39 22.90
C GLN A 98 1.92 7.41 22.71
N MET A 99 1.70 6.34 21.95
CA MET A 99 2.69 5.30 21.73
C MET A 99 3.72 5.78 20.71
N GLY A 100 4.95 5.26 20.80
CA GLY A 100 5.96 5.51 19.78
C GLY A 100 5.49 5.06 18.39
N LEU A 101 6.12 5.62 17.35
CA LEU A 101 5.75 5.33 15.95
C LEU A 101 5.80 3.84 15.62
N TRP A 102 6.86 3.15 16.06
CA TRP A 102 7.08 1.73 15.80
C TRP A 102 5.94 0.82 16.29
N PRO A 103 5.55 0.86 17.59
CA PRO A 103 4.40 0.08 18.05
C PRO A 103 3.08 0.51 17.40
N GLY A 104 2.90 1.81 17.11
CA GLY A 104 1.72 2.30 16.39
C GLY A 104 1.55 1.67 15.01
N ILE A 105 2.65 1.52 14.26
CA ILE A 105 2.66 0.85 12.95
C ILE A 105 2.21 -0.60 13.08
N PHE A 106 2.70 -1.35 14.08
CA PHE A 106 2.30 -2.74 14.27
C PHE A 106 0.79 -2.87 14.55
N VAL A 107 0.24 -2.00 15.39
CA VAL A 107 -1.21 -1.98 15.67
C VAL A 107 -2.00 -1.66 14.41
N ALA A 108 -1.57 -0.67 13.63
CA ALA A 108 -2.23 -0.30 12.38
C ALA A 108 -2.20 -1.45 11.34
N ILE A 109 -1.07 -2.17 11.24
CA ILE A 109 -0.95 -3.35 10.37
C ILE A 109 -1.94 -4.44 10.81
N ILE A 110 -2.01 -4.74 12.10
CA ILE A 110 -2.92 -5.75 12.63
C ILE A 110 -4.38 -5.34 12.37
N GLY A 111 -4.74 -4.08 12.61
CA GLY A 111 -6.08 -3.56 12.33
C GLY A 111 -6.44 -3.66 10.84
N GLY A 112 -5.52 -3.27 9.96
CA GLY A 112 -5.69 -3.40 8.51
C GLY A 112 -5.83 -4.86 8.06
N LEU A 113 -5.06 -5.78 8.65
CA LEU A 113 -5.14 -7.21 8.38
C LEU A 113 -6.53 -7.76 8.75
N VAL A 114 -7.05 -7.41 9.92
CA VAL A 114 -8.39 -7.83 10.36
C VAL A 114 -9.46 -7.35 9.37
N ILE A 115 -9.39 -6.08 8.96
CA ILE A 115 -10.33 -5.53 7.97
C ILE A 115 -10.21 -6.31 6.65
N ALA A 116 -9.00 -6.53 6.15
CA ALA A 116 -8.75 -7.26 4.91
C ALA A 116 -9.24 -8.71 4.93
N VAL A 117 -9.07 -9.41 6.06
CA VAL A 117 -9.57 -10.78 6.22
C VAL A 117 -11.10 -10.81 6.21
N VAL A 118 -11.76 -9.89 6.94
CA VAL A 118 -13.22 -9.85 7.02
C VAL A 118 -13.83 -9.49 5.68
N THR A 119 -13.39 -8.41 5.05
CA THR A 119 -13.94 -7.98 3.75
C THR A 119 -13.54 -8.94 2.63
N GLY A 120 -12.32 -9.48 2.67
CA GLY A 120 -11.84 -10.48 1.71
C GLY A 120 -12.63 -11.78 1.77
N ALA A 121 -12.91 -12.30 2.97
CA ALA A 121 -13.70 -13.53 3.15
C ALA A 121 -15.12 -13.41 2.58
N VAL A 122 -15.71 -12.22 2.61
CA VAL A 122 -17.02 -11.95 2.00
C VAL A 122 -16.89 -11.74 0.49
N ALA A 123 -15.95 -10.92 0.05
CA ALA A 123 -15.77 -10.58 -1.37
C ALA A 123 -15.44 -11.81 -2.22
N MET A 124 -14.62 -12.74 -1.72
CA MET A 124 -14.21 -13.95 -2.45
C MET A 124 -15.36 -14.94 -2.73
N ARG A 125 -16.56 -14.74 -2.17
CA ARG A 125 -17.73 -15.59 -2.47
C ARG A 125 -18.35 -15.33 -3.84
N VAL A 126 -17.96 -14.26 -4.51
CA VAL A 126 -18.45 -13.87 -5.83
C VAL A 126 -17.27 -13.69 -6.79
N SER A 127 -17.48 -13.96 -8.08
CA SER A 127 -16.46 -13.85 -9.12
C SER A 127 -16.89 -12.92 -10.25
N GLY A 128 -15.93 -12.29 -10.92
CA GLY A 128 -16.20 -11.42 -12.08
C GLY A 128 -16.70 -10.03 -11.71
N ILE A 129 -17.68 -9.51 -12.46
CA ILE A 129 -18.23 -8.15 -12.27
C ILE A 129 -18.82 -7.94 -10.85
N PRO A 130 -19.58 -8.89 -10.26
CA PRO A 130 -20.07 -8.75 -8.89
C PRO A 130 -18.96 -8.57 -7.84
N PHE A 131 -17.79 -9.17 -8.04
CA PHE A 131 -16.64 -8.98 -7.14
C PHE A 131 -16.16 -7.53 -7.12
N ALA A 132 -16.04 -6.91 -8.29
CA ALA A 132 -15.67 -5.50 -8.40
C ALA A 132 -16.71 -4.59 -7.71
N MET A 133 -18.00 -4.89 -7.88
CA MET A 133 -19.10 -4.13 -7.26
C MET A 133 -19.09 -4.25 -5.73
N VAL A 134 -18.90 -5.46 -5.20
CA VAL A 134 -18.84 -5.70 -3.75
C VAL A 134 -17.63 -5.00 -3.12
N THR A 135 -16.46 -5.07 -3.75
CA THR A 135 -15.25 -4.39 -3.25
C THR A 135 -15.38 -2.87 -3.27
N LEU A 136 -16.04 -2.29 -4.29
CA LEU A 136 -16.37 -0.88 -4.33
C LEU A 136 -17.36 -0.49 -3.22
N ALA A 137 -18.38 -1.31 -3.00
CA ALA A 137 -19.35 -1.09 -1.92
C ALA A 137 -18.68 -1.07 -0.54
N PHE A 138 -17.72 -1.96 -0.28
CA PHE A 138 -16.93 -1.92 0.95
C PHE A 138 -16.09 -0.66 1.09
N ALA A 139 -15.45 -0.20 0.01
CA ALA A 139 -14.72 1.07 0.03
C ALA A 139 -15.63 2.25 0.35
N GLN A 140 -16.83 2.30 -0.23
CA GLN A 140 -17.81 3.34 0.08
C GLN A 140 -18.33 3.24 1.51
N ALA A 141 -18.63 2.03 2.00
CA ALA A 141 -19.06 1.82 3.38
C ALA A 141 -18.00 2.32 4.39
N GLY A 142 -16.72 2.02 4.17
CA GLY A 142 -15.64 2.55 5.00
C GLY A 142 -15.52 4.06 4.93
N SER A 143 -15.68 4.64 3.73
CA SER A 143 -15.68 6.09 3.54
C SER A 143 -16.83 6.77 4.30
N VAL A 144 -18.02 6.17 4.29
CA VAL A 144 -19.17 6.63 5.09
C VAL A 144 -18.92 6.47 6.59
N LEU A 145 -18.29 5.36 7.02
CA LEU A 145 -17.96 5.13 8.43
C LEU A 145 -17.02 6.21 8.97
N VAL A 146 -15.98 6.56 8.21
CA VAL A 146 -15.04 7.62 8.59
C VAL A 146 -15.74 8.97 8.69
N ARG A 147 -16.60 9.31 7.72
CA ARG A 147 -17.35 10.58 7.72
C ARG A 147 -18.40 10.66 8.83
N ARG A 148 -19.12 9.57 9.12
CA ARG A 148 -20.12 9.54 10.20
C ARG A 148 -19.50 9.67 11.58
N ASN A 149 -18.28 9.18 11.77
CA ASN A 149 -17.62 9.13 13.07
C ASN A 149 -16.57 10.26 13.21
N SER A 150 -16.98 11.48 12.86
CA SER A 150 -16.11 12.66 12.79
C SER A 150 -15.40 12.98 14.10
N ASP A 151 -15.98 12.62 15.24
CA ASP A 151 -15.41 12.93 16.56
C ASP A 151 -14.09 12.19 16.84
N ILE A 152 -13.89 11.00 16.25
CA ILE A 152 -12.67 10.19 16.46
C ILE A 152 -11.76 10.23 15.23
N THR A 153 -12.32 10.33 14.02
CA THR A 153 -11.53 10.32 12.77
C THR A 153 -11.18 11.71 12.26
N GLY A 154 -11.78 12.76 12.81
CA GLY A 154 -11.73 14.10 12.21
C GLY A 154 -12.57 14.25 10.94
N GLY A 155 -13.29 13.19 10.52
CA GLY A 155 -14.19 13.22 9.37
C GLY A 155 -13.47 13.62 8.07
N GLU A 156 -13.89 14.74 7.48
CA GLU A 156 -13.28 15.30 6.26
C GLU A 156 -12.07 16.20 6.55
N GLU A 157 -11.95 16.72 7.77
CA GLU A 157 -10.85 17.60 8.22
C GLU A 157 -9.56 16.81 8.51
N GLY A 158 -9.68 15.50 8.72
CA GLY A 158 -8.57 14.61 9.06
C GLY A 158 -8.02 14.82 10.48
N LEU A 159 -7.01 14.02 10.82
CA LEU A 159 -6.36 14.05 12.14
C LEU A 159 -5.04 14.82 12.08
N ARG A 160 -4.93 15.86 12.89
CA ARG A 160 -3.66 16.55 13.14
C ARG A 160 -2.90 15.82 14.23
N LEU A 161 -1.79 15.20 13.87
CA LEU A 161 -0.85 14.66 14.85
C LEU A 161 -0.03 15.81 15.42
N ASN A 162 -0.08 15.98 16.73
CA ASN A 162 0.79 16.91 17.45
C ASN A 162 2.09 16.17 17.77
N THR A 163 2.95 16.09 16.77
CA THR A 163 4.32 15.55 16.83
C THR A 163 5.27 16.63 16.36
#